data_AF-A0A3N5YRV5-F1
#
_entry.id   AF-A0A3N5YRV5-F1
#
_cell.length_a   1.000
_cell.length_b   1.000
_cell.length_c   1.000
_cell.angle_alpha   90.00
_cell.angle_beta   90.00
_cell.angle_gamma   90.00
#
_symmetry.space_group_name_H-M   'P 1'
#
loop_
_entity.id
_entity.type
_entity.pdbx_description
1 polymer ?
#
loop_
_entity_poly.entity_id
_entity_poly.type
_entity_poly.pdbx_seq_one_letter_code
_entity_poly.pdbx_strand_id
1 'polypeptide(L)'
;MHLRQVIPARRFAGLAVLWVAVLAAAQAVAAPGTKTITFQDLMRFRAIQAPVVSDDGTVVAYGLQPDRGDGEGVVHVIASGKIYRVPRGGAPVISKTGRHVG
;
A
#
# COMPACT_ATOMS: atom_id res chain seq x y z
N MET A 1 -20.34 38.47 55.54
CA MET A 1 -18.87 38.33 55.69
C MET A 1 -18.43 37.23 54.72
N HIS A 2 -17.78 37.62 53.61
CA HIS A 2 -17.53 36.77 52.44
C HIS A 2 -16.47 35.68 52.72
N LEU A 3 -16.87 34.41 52.69
CA LEU A 3 -15.93 33.29 52.74
C LEU A 3 -15.27 33.12 51.36
N ARG A 4 -13.98 33.47 51.26
CA ARG A 4 -13.15 33.24 50.07
C ARG A 4 -13.02 31.74 49.86
N GLN A 5 -13.70 31.22 48.84
CA GLN A 5 -13.49 29.86 48.33
C GLN A 5 -12.04 29.74 47.85
N VAL A 6 -11.18 29.10 48.66
CA VAL A 6 -9.84 28.70 48.24
C VAL A 6 -10.04 27.47 47.36
N ILE A 7 -9.98 27.65 46.05
CA ILE A 7 -10.10 26.55 45.10
C ILE A 7 -8.94 25.57 45.40
N PRO A 8 -9.22 24.31 45.74
CA PRO A 8 -8.15 23.38 46.10
C PRO A 8 -7.31 23.09 44.86
N ALA A 9 -6.03 23.48 44.90
CA ALA A 9 -5.02 23.25 43.84
C ALA A 9 -4.98 21.79 43.33
N ARG A 10 -5.48 20.84 44.12
CA ARG A 10 -5.66 19.42 43.79
C ARG A 10 -6.57 19.15 42.58
N ARG A 11 -7.59 19.99 42.32
CA ARG A 11 -8.47 19.81 41.15
C ARG A 11 -7.79 20.24 39.85
N PHE A 12 -6.92 21.25 39.91
CA PHE A 12 -6.11 21.68 38.77
C PHE A 12 -4.95 20.71 38.47
N ALA A 13 -4.40 20.07 39.51
CA ALA A 13 -3.34 19.07 39.36
C ALA A 13 -3.79 17.84 38.55
N GLY A 14 -5.03 17.36 38.76
CA GLY A 14 -5.57 16.23 37.99
C GLY A 14 -5.74 16.54 36.51
N LEU A 15 -6.22 17.76 36.20
CA LEU A 15 -6.36 18.21 34.81
C LEU A 15 -4.98 18.35 34.14
N ALA A 16 -3.98 18.89 34.85
CA ALA A 16 -2.62 19.03 34.34
C ALA A 16 -1.97 17.69 34.01
N VAL A 17 -2.15 16.66 34.85
CA VAL A 17 -1.66 15.30 34.58
C VAL A 17 -2.33 14.70 33.34
N LEU A 18 -3.63 14.92 33.18
CA LEU A 18 -4.38 14.42 32.03
C LEU A 18 -3.95 15.11 30.73
N TRP A 19 -3.68 16.42 30.78
CA TRP A 19 -3.10 17.17 29.67
C TRP A 19 -1.69 16.69 29.28
N VAL A 20 -0.83 16.40 30.27
CA VAL A 20 0.51 15.85 30.02
C VAL A 20 0.42 14.45 29.39
N ALA A 21 -0.52 13.61 29.84
CA ALA A 21 -0.73 12.29 29.26
C ALA A 21 -1.22 12.33 27.80
N VAL A 22 -2.13 13.26 27.47
CA VAL A 22 -2.58 13.47 26.08
C VAL A 22 -1.44 13.97 25.19
N LEU A 23 -0.61 14.91 25.68
CA LEU A 23 0.53 15.41 24.93
C LEU A 23 1.61 14.34 24.70
N ALA A 24 1.82 13.44 25.67
CA ALA A 24 2.75 12.32 25.53
C ALA A 24 2.25 11.30 24.50
N ALA A 25 0.95 11.01 24.47
CA ALA A 25 0.35 10.10 23.49
C ALA A 25 0.42 10.63 22.05
N ALA A 26 0.38 11.95 21.87
CA ALA A 26 0.46 12.59 20.55
C ALA A 26 1.84 12.42 19.88
N GLN A 27 2.92 12.22 20.64
CA GLN A 27 4.27 12.05 20.11
C GLN A 27 4.54 10.65 19.55
N ALA A 28 3.65 9.68 19.78
CA ALA A 28 3.81 8.30 19.31
C ALA A 28 3.44 8.10 17.83
N VAL A 29 2.83 9.09 17.19
CA VAL A 29 2.52 9.03 15.75
C VAL A 29 3.76 9.52 14.97
N ALA A 30 4.79 8.68 14.93
CA ALA A 30 5.91 8.91 14.03
C ALA A 30 5.40 8.83 12.58
N ALA A 31 5.61 9.89 11.81
CA ALA A 31 5.35 9.85 10.37
C ALA A 31 6.18 8.72 9.75
N PRO A 32 5.66 7.97 8.76
CA PRO A 32 6.45 6.99 8.04
C PRO A 32 7.69 7.70 7.48
N GLY A 33 8.88 7.34 8.00
CA GLY A 33 10.12 7.97 7.58
C GLY A 33 10.35 7.77 6.08
N THR A 34 11.00 8.75 5.43
CA THR A 34 11.39 8.62 4.02
C THR A 34 12.37 7.46 3.87
N LYS A 35 11.95 6.39 3.22
CA LYS A 35 12.81 5.24 2.93
C LYS A 35 13.87 5.66 1.90
N THR A 36 15.15 5.57 2.26
CA THR A 36 16.26 5.75 1.30
C THR A 36 16.19 4.67 0.22
N ILE A 37 16.17 5.08 -1.05
CA ILE A 37 16.27 4.17 -2.20
C ILE A 37 17.69 3.63 -2.28
N THR A 38 17.83 2.31 -2.29
CA THR A 38 19.10 1.61 -2.45
C THR A 38 19.28 1.12 -3.88
N PHE A 39 20.50 0.74 -4.27
CA PHE A 39 20.75 0.10 -5.55
C PHE A 39 19.92 -1.19 -5.74
N GLN A 40 19.67 -1.93 -4.66
CA GLN A 40 18.85 -3.14 -4.71
C GLN A 40 17.38 -2.82 -5.03
N ASP A 41 16.87 -1.66 -4.63
CA ASP A 41 15.51 -1.23 -4.99
C ASP A 41 15.42 -0.96 -6.50
N LEU A 42 16.47 -0.39 -7.11
CA LEU A 42 16.52 -0.15 -8.57
C LEU A 42 16.44 -1.46 -9.36
N MET A 43 17.18 -2.48 -8.94
CA MET A 43 17.18 -3.80 -9.60
C MET A 43 15.84 -4.54 -9.53
N ARG A 44 14.89 -4.05 -8.70
CA ARG A 44 13.56 -4.64 -8.52
C ARG A 44 12.48 -3.91 -9.30
N PHE A 45 12.81 -2.85 -10.05
CA PHE A 45 11.88 -2.25 -10.99
C PHE A 45 11.45 -3.27 -12.03
N ARG A 46 10.14 -3.32 -12.30
CA ARG A 46 9.52 -4.32 -13.16
C ARG A 46 9.11 -3.66 -14.47
N ALA A 47 9.66 -4.14 -15.57
CA ALA A 47 9.23 -3.76 -16.90
C ALA A 47 8.02 -4.59 -17.33
N ILE A 48 7.06 -3.96 -17.98
CA ILE A 48 5.94 -4.66 -18.65
C ILE A 48 6.48 -5.27 -19.94
N GLN A 49 6.18 -6.55 -20.17
CA GLN A 49 6.57 -7.29 -21.38
C GLN A 49 5.37 -8.04 -21.97
N ALA A 50 5.42 -8.26 -23.29
CA ALA A 50 4.43 -9.03 -24.05
C ALA A 50 2.96 -8.75 -23.65
N PRO A 51 2.51 -7.47 -23.69
CA PRO A 51 1.11 -7.17 -23.38
C PRO A 51 0.20 -7.73 -24.48
N VAL A 52 -0.88 -8.38 -24.06
CA VAL A 52 -1.92 -8.94 -24.91
C VAL A 52 -3.29 -8.57 -24.34
N VAL A 53 -4.24 -8.33 -25.23
CA VAL A 53 -5.62 -7.96 -24.90
C VAL A 53 -6.55 -8.96 -25.58
N SER A 54 -7.62 -9.37 -24.91
CA SER A 54 -8.67 -10.20 -25.53
C SER A 54 -9.39 -9.43 -26.65
N ASP A 55 -9.95 -10.14 -27.63
CA ASP A 55 -10.66 -9.52 -28.77
C ASP A 55 -11.82 -8.62 -28.32
N ASP A 56 -12.50 -8.97 -27.23
CA ASP A 56 -13.60 -8.21 -26.63
C ASP A 56 -13.14 -7.07 -25.70
N GLY A 57 -11.83 -6.92 -25.48
CA GLY A 57 -11.24 -5.91 -24.61
C GLY A 57 -11.49 -6.09 -23.12
N THR A 58 -12.07 -7.21 -22.68
CA THR A 58 -12.45 -7.40 -21.26
C THR A 58 -11.30 -7.89 -20.39
N VAL A 59 -10.26 -8.47 -20.99
CA VAL A 59 -9.10 -9.03 -20.29
C VAL A 59 -7.82 -8.49 -20.91
N VAL A 60 -6.89 -8.07 -20.04
CA VAL A 60 -5.53 -7.67 -20.40
C VAL A 60 -4.57 -8.58 -19.66
N ALA A 61 -3.58 -9.14 -20.35
CA ALA A 61 -2.50 -9.90 -19.72
C ALA A 61 -1.14 -9.39 -20.16
N TYR A 62 -0.17 -9.42 -19.24
CA TYR A 62 1.19 -8.96 -19.50
C TYR A 62 2.18 -9.64 -18.55
N GLY A 63 3.44 -9.74 -18.97
CA GLY A 63 4.55 -10.12 -18.10
C GLY A 63 5.10 -8.91 -17.34
N LEU A 64 5.56 -9.13 -16.11
CA LEU A 64 6.34 -8.20 -15.31
C LEU A 64 7.70 -8.82 -15.03
N GLN A 65 8.76 -8.26 -15.61
CA GLN A 65 10.11 -8.79 -15.48
C GLN A 65 11.01 -7.76 -14.80
N PRO A 66 11.61 -8.08 -13.64
CA PRO A 66 12.66 -7.25 -13.06
C PRO A 66 14.01 -7.49 -13.74
N ASP A 67 14.94 -6.54 -13.57
CA ASP A 67 16.33 -6.67 -14.04
C ASP A 67 17.04 -7.88 -13.40
N ARG A 68 16.65 -8.25 -12.16
CA ARG A 68 17.13 -9.46 -11.49
C ARG A 68 16.01 -10.19 -10.74
N GLY A 69 15.95 -11.50 -10.94
CA GLY A 69 15.05 -12.41 -10.24
C GLY A 69 13.91 -12.91 -11.12
N ASP A 70 12.92 -13.53 -10.48
CA ASP A 70 11.77 -14.11 -11.16
C ASP A 70 10.77 -13.04 -11.59
N GLY A 71 10.24 -13.20 -12.80
CA GLY A 71 9.11 -12.41 -13.31
C GLY A 71 7.75 -12.93 -12.83
N GLU A 72 6.70 -12.20 -13.19
CA GLU A 72 5.31 -12.54 -12.91
C GLU A 72 4.43 -12.31 -14.14
N GLY A 73 3.55 -13.25 -14.46
CA GLY A 73 2.45 -13.00 -15.39
C GLY A 73 1.30 -12.33 -14.64
N VAL A 74 0.70 -11.30 -15.25
CA VAL A 74 -0.43 -10.59 -14.68
C VAL A 74 -1.61 -10.68 -15.63
N VAL A 75 -2.79 -10.97 -15.09
CA VAL A 75 -4.07 -10.93 -15.81
C VAL A 75 -5.00 -9.97 -15.11
N HIS A 76 -5.51 -8.99 -15.84
CA HIS A 76 -6.42 -7.95 -15.35
C HIS A 76 -7.76 -8.07 -16.06
N VAL A 77 -8.83 -8.31 -15.29
CA VAL A 77 -10.21 -8.30 -15.77
C VAL A 77 -10.77 -6.90 -15.60
N ILE A 78 -10.98 -6.19 -16.70
CA ILE A 78 -11.26 -4.74 -16.71
C ILE A 78 -12.56 -4.39 -15.99
N ALA A 79 -13.65 -5.12 -16.28
CA ALA A 79 -14.97 -4.81 -15.74
C ALA A 79 -15.05 -4.92 -14.20
N SER A 80 -14.24 -5.81 -13.61
CA SER A 80 -14.24 -6.05 -12.15
C SER A 80 -13.02 -5.45 -11.43
N GLY A 81 -12.00 -5.00 -12.17
CA GLY A 81 -10.69 -4.63 -11.62
C GLY A 81 -9.92 -5.79 -11.00
N LYS A 82 -10.37 -7.04 -11.19
CA LYS A 82 -9.72 -8.20 -10.56
C LYS A 82 -8.38 -8.50 -11.23
N ILE A 83 -7.35 -8.69 -10.42
CA ILE A 83 -5.99 -8.98 -10.87
C ILE A 83 -5.58 -10.37 -10.38
N TYR A 84 -5.12 -11.20 -11.31
CA TYR A 84 -4.47 -12.47 -11.03
C TYR A 84 -2.98 -12.35 -11.32
N ARG A 85 -2.15 -12.95 -10.45
CA ARG A 85 -0.70 -12.99 -10.62
C ARG A 85 -0.23 -14.43 -10.68
N VAL A 86 0.55 -14.75 -11.69
CA VAL A 86 1.13 -16.07 -11.95
C VAL A 86 2.64 -15.97 -11.71
N PRO A 87 3.17 -16.55 -10.63
CA PRO A 87 4.60 -16.53 -10.35
C PRO A 87 5.38 -17.20 -11.50
N ARG A 88 6.49 -16.59 -11.93
CA ARG A 88 7.35 -17.08 -13.02
C ARG A 88 6.66 -17.15 -14.39
N GLY A 89 5.52 -16.47 -14.57
CA GLY A 89 4.95 -16.20 -15.88
C GLY A 89 5.61 -14.99 -16.55
N GLY A 90 5.64 -14.93 -17.88
CA GLY A 90 6.29 -13.82 -18.59
C GLY A 90 5.83 -13.56 -20.03
N ALA A 91 5.27 -14.56 -20.71
CA ALA A 91 4.79 -14.44 -22.08
C ALA A 91 3.33 -14.91 -22.19
N PRO A 92 2.38 -14.10 -21.68
CA PRO A 92 0.98 -14.53 -21.64
C PRO A 92 0.36 -14.59 -23.04
N VAL A 93 -0.54 -15.55 -23.23
CA VAL A 93 -1.37 -15.68 -24.43
C VAL A 93 -2.84 -15.78 -24.02
N ILE A 94 -3.69 -14.96 -24.64
CA ILE A 94 -5.12 -14.94 -24.34
C ILE A 94 -5.89 -15.69 -25.44
N SER A 95 -6.79 -16.60 -25.04
CA SER A 95 -7.72 -17.23 -25.98
C SER A 95 -8.65 -16.18 -26.61
N LYS A 96 -9.12 -16.39 -27.85
CA LYS A 96 -9.98 -15.44 -28.57
C LYS A 96 -11.16 -14.90 -27.76
N THR A 97 -11.77 -15.74 -26.93
CA THR A 97 -12.93 -15.39 -26.10
C THR A 97 -12.58 -14.75 -24.75
N GLY A 98 -11.30 -14.51 -24.46
CA GLY A 98 -10.84 -13.98 -23.17
C GLY A 98 -11.00 -14.95 -21.98
N ARG A 99 -11.56 -16.15 -22.20
CA ARG A 99 -11.91 -17.10 -21.13
C ARG A 99 -10.71 -17.84 -20.54
N HIS A 100 -9.63 -17.98 -21.30
CA HIS A 100 -8.40 -18.64 -20.86
C HIS A 100 -7.18 -17.76 -21.15
N VAL A 101 -6.22 -17.80 -20.23
CA VAL A 101 -4.90 -17.19 -20.36
C VAL A 101 -3.86 -18.25 -20.05
N GLY A 102 -2.91 -18.44 -20.96
CA GLY A 102 -1.74 -19.32 -20.82
C GLY A 102 -0.46 -18.54 -20.67
#